data_AF-A0A1Z2SEP0-F1
#
_entry.id   AF-A0A1Z2SEP0-F1
#
_cell.length_a   1.000
_cell.length_b   1.000
_cell.length_c   1.000
_cell.angle_alpha   90.00
_cell.angle_beta   90.00
_cell.angle_gamma   90.00
#
_symmetry.space_group_name_H-M   'P 1'
#
loop_
_entity.id
_entity.type
_entity.pdbx_description
1 polymer ?
#
loop_
_entity_poly.entity_id
_entity_poly.type
_entity_poly.pdbx_seq_one_letter_code
_entity_poly.pdbx_strand_id
1 'polypeptide(L)' 'MSNSQPNYDLHLTARGYLIDFLAMNTAPSVNQNELREVLLFLNNLITFDEMNLMKEDAEGIELR' A
#
# COMPACT_ATOMS: atom_id res chain seq x y z
N MET A 1 21.46 4.71 16.10
CA MET A 1 21.20 4.39 14.68
C MET A 1 20.12 3.33 14.70
N SER A 2 18.87 3.74 14.54
CA SER A 2 17.76 2.81 14.46
C SER A 2 17.89 2.08 13.14
N ASN A 3 18.13 0.78 13.17
CA ASN A 3 18.02 -0.05 11.98
C ASN A 3 16.58 0.10 11.48
N SER A 4 16.41 0.91 10.43
CA SER A 4 15.18 0.97 9.65
C SER A 4 15.09 -0.33 8.88
N GLN A 5 14.77 -1.44 9.56
CA GLN A 5 14.25 -2.59 8.85
C GLN A 5 13.06 -2.08 8.04
N PRO A 6 12.96 -2.42 6.73
CA PRO A 6 11.75 -2.16 5.98
C PRO A 6 10.60 -2.65 6.85
N ASN A 7 9.65 -1.78 7.14
CA ASN A 7 8.46 -2.20 7.87
C ASN A 7 7.67 -3.05 6.86
N TYR A 8 8.04 -4.31 6.71
CA TYR A 8 7.41 -5.26 5.79
C TYR A 8 5.89 -5.37 6.06
N ASP A 9 5.46 -4.99 7.28
CA ASP A 9 4.05 -4.91 7.66
C ASP A 9 3.36 -3.62 7.22
N LEU A 10 4.07 -2.61 6.70
CA LEU A 10 3.49 -1.34 6.25
C LEU A 10 2.54 -1.55 5.08
N HIS A 11 2.93 -2.36 4.08
CA HIS A 11 2.08 -2.65 2.92
C HIS A 11 0.84 -3.45 3.31
N LEU A 12 0.97 -4.40 4.25
CA LEU A 12 -0.14 -5.15 4.83
C LEU A 12 -1.10 -4.22 5.60
N THR A 13 -0.55 -3.33 6.42
CA THR A 13 -1.32 -2.34 7.18
C THR A 13 -2.06 -1.37 6.25
N ALA A 14 -1.38 -0.87 5.21
CA ALA A 14 -1.97 0.02 4.22
C ALA A 14 -3.12 -0.64 3.47
N ARG A 15 -2.95 -1.91 3.03
CA ARG A 15 -4.03 -2.70 2.42
C ARG A 15 -5.22 -2.87 3.35
N GLY A 16 -4.98 -3.13 4.64
CA GLY A 16 -6.02 -3.18 5.66
C GLY A 16 -6.85 -1.90 5.70
N TYR A 17 -6.19 -0.74 5.75
CA TYR A 17 -6.89 0.55 5.73
C TYR A 17 -7.68 0.81 4.45
N LEU A 18 -7.20 0.39 3.27
CA LEU A 18 -7.97 0.53 2.02
C LEU A 18 -9.26 -0.29 2.08
N ILE A 19 -9.20 -1.52 2.61
CA ILE A 19 -10.36 -2.40 2.76
C ILE A 19 -11.35 -1.83 3.78
N ASP A 20 -10.85 -1.39 4.94
CA ASP A 20 -11.68 -0.77 5.98
C ASP A 20 -12.37 0.48 5.44
N PHE A 21 -11.67 1.31 4.67
CA PHE A 21 -12.25 2.48 4.06
C PHE A 21 -13.35 2.11 3.04
N LEU A 22 -13.16 1.07 2.23
CA LEU A 22 -14.21 0.59 1.34
C LEU A 22 -15.45 0.09 2.12
N ALA A 23 -15.22 -0.66 3.20
CA ALA A 23 -16.29 -1.29 3.98
C ALA A 23 -17.07 -0.30 4.85
N MET A 24 -16.38 0.72 5.38
CA MET A 24 -16.93 1.64 6.37
C MET A 24 -17.35 2.99 5.79
N ASN A 25 -17.04 3.30 4.52
CA ASN A 25 -17.44 4.56 3.92
C ASN A 25 -18.94 4.57 3.59
N THR A 26 -19.72 5.15 4.51
CA THR A 26 -21.18 5.33 4.38
C THR A 26 -21.57 6.74 3.97
N ALA A 27 -20.63 7.56 3.47
CA ALA A 27 -20.91 8.95 3.13
C ALA A 27 -21.81 9.01 1.87
N PRO A 28 -23.02 9.61 1.96
CA PRO A 28 -23.99 9.59 0.86
C PRO A 28 -23.56 10.43 -0.35
N SER A 29 -22.57 11.31 -0.17
CA SER A 29 -21.97 12.12 -1.23
C SER A 29 -20.85 11.39 -2.00
N VAL A 30 -20.47 10.18 -1.57
CA VAL A 30 -19.36 9.45 -2.17
C VAL A 30 -19.89 8.50 -3.25
N ASN A 31 -19.37 8.65 -4.47
CA ASN A 31 -19.60 7.69 -5.53
C ASN A 31 -18.80 6.42 -5.23
N GLN A 32 -19.50 5.33 -4.92
CA GLN A 32 -18.89 4.05 -4.55
C GLN A 32 -18.11 3.39 -5.69
N ASN A 33 -18.44 3.69 -6.95
CA ASN A 33 -17.69 3.18 -8.10
C ASN A 33 -16.35 3.90 -8.23
N GLU A 34 -16.35 5.23 -8.18
CA GLU A 34 -15.11 6.02 -8.18
C GLU A 34 -14.22 5.67 -6.97
N LEU A 35 -14.83 5.50 -5.80
CA LEU A 35 -14.11 5.07 -4.60
C LEU A 35 -13.40 3.72 -4.84
N ARG A 36 -14.08 2.74 -5.44
CA ARG A 36 -13.49 1.44 -5.75
C ARG A 36 -12.31 1.57 -6.72
N GLU A 37 -12.43 2.41 -7.74
CA GLU A 37 -11.34 2.65 -8.71
C GLU A 37 -10.13 3.31 -8.05
N VAL A 38 -10.36 4.31 -7.20
CA VAL A 38 -9.29 4.98 -6.43
C VAL A 38 -8.59 3.98 -5.51
N LEU A 39 -9.33 3.17 -4.76
CA LEU A 39 -8.74 2.18 -3.86
C LEU A 39 -7.97 1.09 -4.62
N LEU A 40 -8.45 0.67 -5.80
CA LEU A 40 -7.72 -0.24 -6.67
C LEU A 40 -6.41 0.37 -7.16
N PHE A 41 -6.44 1.64 -7.58
CA PHE A 41 -5.24 2.38 -7.98
C PHE A 41 -4.22 2.43 -6.83
N LEU A 42 -4.64 2.77 -5.61
CA LEU A 42 -3.78 2.80 -4.44
C LEU A 42 -3.20 1.42 -4.09
N ASN A 43 -4.01 0.36 -4.16
CA ASN A 43 -3.52 -1.01 -3.95
C ASN A 43 -2.46 -1.42 -4.99
N ASN A 44 -2.61 -0.99 -6.24
CA ASN A 44 -1.63 -1.26 -7.28
C ASN A 44 -0.31 -0.51 -7.02
N LEU A 45 -0.36 0.71 -6.49
CA LEU A 45 0.84 1.44 -6.06
C LEU A 45 1.56 0.75 -4.91
N ILE A 46 0.82 0.25 -3.90
CA ILE A 46 1.39 -0.54 -2.80
C ILE A 46 2.10 -1.79 -3.35
N THR A 47 1.46 -2.49 -4.27
CA THR A 47 2.01 -3.69 -4.89
C THR A 47 3.27 -3.38 -5.71
N PHE A 48 3.28 -2.25 -6.43
CA PHE A 48 4.45 -1.81 -7.17
C PHE A 48 5.62 -1.47 -6.25
N ASP A 49 5.36 -0.80 -5.13
CA ASP A 49 6.37 -0.47 -4.11
C ASP A 49 6.99 -1.75 -3.50
N GLU A 50 6.15 -2.73 -3.12
CA GLU A 50 6.61 -4.05 -2.66
C GLU A 50 7.53 -4.74 -3.68
N MET A 51 7.13 -4.73 -4.95
CA MET A 51 7.91 -5.34 -6.02
C MET A 51 9.26 -4.64 -6.23
N ASN A 52 9.35 -3.33 -6.00
CA ASN A 52 10.61 -2.61 -6.11
C ASN A 52 11.51 -2.91 -4.92
N LEU A 53 10.99 -2.94 -3.70
CA LEU A 53 11.77 -3.34 -2.52
C LEU A 53 12.31 -4.77 -2.65
N MET A 54 11.50 -5.71 -3.15
CA MET A 54 11.97 -7.08 -3.41
C MET A 54 13.08 -7.14 -4.46
N LYS A 55 13.07 -6.25 -5.45
CA LYS A 55 14.14 -6.15 -6.45
C LYS A 55 15.41 -5.52 -5.86
N GLU A 56 15.28 -4.47 -5.06
CA GLU A 56 16.39 -3.84 -4.35
C GLU A 56 17.09 -4.83 -3.41
N ASP A 57 16.30 -5.63 -2.67
CA ASP A 57 16.78 -6.72 -1.82
C ASP A 57 17.48 -7.84 -2.63
N ALA A 58 16.91 -8.22 -3.79
CA ALA A 58 17.47 -9.26 -4.65
C ALA A 58 18.73 -8.84 -5.41
N GLU A 59 18.85 -7.56 -5.75
CA GLU A 59 20.01 -6.98 -6.45
C GLU A 59 21.13 -6.55 -5.49
N GLY A 60 20.92 -6.67 -4.17
CA GLY A 60 21.93 -6.39 -3.14
C GLY A 60 22.41 -4.94 -3.11
N ILE A 61 21.61 -4.02 -3.65
CA ILE A 61 21.94 -2.59 -3.68
C ILE A 61 21.59 -2.02 -2.31
N GLU A 62 22.47 -2.22 -1.32
CA GLU A 62 22.52 -1.33 -0.15
C GLU A 62 22.91 0.08 -0.65
N LEU A 63 21.92 0.91 -0.99
CA LEU A 63 22.15 2.36 -1.05
C LEU A 63 22.38 2.85 0.39
N ARG A 64 23.65 2.79 0.79
CA ARG A 64 24.19 3.48 1.96
C ARG A 64 24.17 4.99 1.78
#